data_AF-A0A2E0HBY6-F1
#
_entry.id   AF-A0A2E0HBY6-F1
#
_cell.length_a   1.000
_cell.length_b   1.000
_cell.length_c   1.000
_cell.angle_alpha   90.00
_cell.angle_beta   90.00
_cell.angle_gamma   90.00
#
_symmetry.space_group_name_H-M   'P 1'
#
loop_
_entity.id
_entity.type
_entity.pdbx_description
1 polymer ?
#
loop_
_entity_poly.entity_id
_entity_poly.type
_entity_poly.pdbx_seq_one_letter_code
_entity_poly.pdbx_strand_id
1 'polypeptide(L)'
;MVAFPDSPQVTVMAFDFGTHKIGVAVGQSITGSASPLPELKARDGQPDWDQVAQLLEQWQPDALVVGVPLLMDGSEYELTQRARKFGQRLHGRFGKPWFAMDERLSSFAARQWNRESEGSRRLVDSLAASLILQSWFHDQWPQLKKDNSP
;
A
#
# COMPACT_ATOMS: atom_id res chain seq x y z
N MET A 1 2.69 0.12 -19.98
CA MET A 1 1.58 -0.54 -19.25
C MET A 1 2.15 -1.71 -18.50
N VAL A 2 1.91 -1.82 -17.20
CA VAL A 2 2.31 -3.00 -16.45
C VAL A 2 1.17 -4.00 -16.58
N ALA A 3 1.37 -5.05 -17.39
CA ALA A 3 0.37 -6.09 -17.59
C ALA A 3 0.33 -6.98 -16.34
N PHE A 4 -0.87 -7.21 -15.81
CA PHE A 4 -1.08 -8.31 -14.88
C PHE A 4 -0.87 -9.64 -15.60
N PRO A 5 -0.48 -10.71 -14.88
CA PRO A 5 -0.58 -12.05 -15.45
C PRO A 5 -2.03 -12.31 -15.86
N ASP A 6 -2.20 -13.04 -16.97
CA ASP A 6 -3.48 -13.42 -17.58
C ASP A 6 -4.17 -14.53 -16.74
N SER A 7 -4.28 -14.28 -15.45
CA SER A 7 -4.70 -15.23 -14.42
C SER A 7 -6.08 -14.83 -13.89
N PRO A 8 -7.00 -15.79 -13.68
CA PRO A 8 -8.34 -15.51 -13.16
C PRO A 8 -8.32 -14.96 -11.73
N GLN A 9 -7.22 -15.18 -11.01
CA GLN A 9 -6.95 -14.73 -9.65
C GLN A 9 -5.55 -14.11 -9.56
N VAL A 10 -5.40 -13.13 -8.68
CA VAL A 10 -4.12 -12.53 -8.35
C VAL A 10 -3.94 -12.45 -6.84
N THR A 11 -2.71 -12.69 -6.40
CA THR A 11 -2.25 -12.43 -5.04
C THR A 11 -1.63 -11.04 -5.01
N VAL A 12 -2.04 -10.22 -4.06
CA VAL A 12 -1.61 -8.82 -3.98
C VAL A 12 -1.10 -8.55 -2.58
N MET A 13 -0.02 -7.77 -2.48
CA MET A 13 0.54 -7.32 -1.22
C MET A 13 0.37 -5.81 -1.08
N ALA A 14 -0.21 -5.37 0.03
CA ALA A 14 -0.40 -3.96 0.32
C ALA A 14 0.57 -3.47 1.39
N PHE A 15 0.92 -2.19 1.29
CA PHE A 15 1.75 -1.47 2.24
C PHE A 15 1.05 -0.19 2.68
N ASP A 16 0.89 -0.03 4.00
CA ASP A 16 0.53 1.24 4.63
C ASP A 16 1.82 2.01 4.96
N PHE A 17 2.09 3.08 4.23
CA PHE A 17 3.36 3.79 4.33
C PHE A 17 3.42 4.71 5.56
N GLY A 18 4.33 4.38 6.49
CA GLY A 18 4.72 5.28 7.58
C GLY A 18 6.23 5.51 7.64
N THR A 19 6.63 6.61 8.29
CA THR A 19 8.04 7.00 8.42
C THR A 19 8.83 6.17 9.42
N HIS A 20 8.14 5.51 10.36
CA HIS A 20 8.77 4.69 11.42
C HIS A 20 8.37 3.21 11.35
N LYS A 21 7.24 2.93 10.72
CA LYS A 21 6.68 1.60 10.54
C LYS A 21 5.90 1.58 9.24
N ILE A 22 5.88 0.44 8.57
CA ILE A 22 5.10 0.21 7.37
C ILE A 22 4.23 -1.01 7.64
N GLY A 23 2.92 -0.82 7.64
CA GLY A 23 1.97 -1.93 7.75
C GLY A 23 2.02 -2.77 6.48
N VAL A 24 1.84 -4.09 6.60
CA VAL A 24 1.85 -5.01 5.45
C VAL A 24 0.63 -5.91 5.52
N ALA A 25 0.02 -6.19 4.37
CA ALA A 25 -1.05 -7.18 4.24
C ALA A 25 -0.90 -7.95 2.93
N VAL A 26 -1.41 -9.17 2.91
CA VAL A 26 -1.53 -9.99 1.70
C VAL A 26 -2.99 -10.36 1.48
N GLY A 27 -3.42 -10.42 0.23
CA GLY A 27 -4.81 -10.71 -0.10
C GLY A 27 -4.96 -11.32 -1.48
N GLN A 28 -6.16 -11.84 -1.74
CA GLN A 28 -6.48 -12.52 -2.98
C GLN A 28 -7.71 -11.89 -3.63
N SER A 29 -7.63 -11.70 -4.95
CA SER A 29 -8.69 -11.03 -5.69
C SER A 29 -9.98 -11.84 -5.80
N ILE A 30 -9.93 -13.16 -5.61
CA ILE A 30 -11.11 -14.04 -5.69
C ILE A 30 -12.05 -13.85 -4.50
N THR A 31 -11.51 -13.75 -3.29
CA THR A 31 -12.28 -13.49 -2.08
C THR A 31 -12.45 -12.00 -1.80
N GLY A 32 -11.59 -11.16 -2.38
CA GLY A 32 -11.48 -9.74 -2.01
C GLY A 32 -11.00 -9.55 -0.56
N SER A 33 -10.48 -10.59 0.09
CA SER A 33 -10.05 -10.55 1.49
C SER A 33 -8.56 -10.26 1.59
N ALA A 34 -8.16 -9.62 2.69
CA ALA A 34 -6.78 -9.35 3.03
C ALA A 34 -6.51 -9.78 4.47
N SER A 35 -5.30 -10.26 4.73
CA SER A 35 -4.82 -10.64 6.05
C SER A 35 -3.57 -9.83 6.39
N PRO A 36 -3.49 -9.26 7.60
CA PRO A 36 -2.33 -8.50 8.01
C PRO A 36 -1.12 -9.42 8.16
N LEU A 37 0.05 -8.90 7.83
CA LEU A 37 1.36 -9.51 8.05
C LEU A 37 2.12 -8.70 9.12
N PRO A 38 3.22 -9.24 9.67
CA PRO A 38 4.09 -8.46 10.54
C PRO A 38 4.51 -7.15 9.88
N GLU A 39 4.38 -6.04 10.63
CA GLU A 39 4.81 -4.72 10.20
C GLU A 39 6.34 -4.66 9.98
N LEU A 40 6.76 -3.84 9.03
CA LEU A 40 8.16 -3.55 8.79
C LEU A 40 8.56 -2.32 9.60
N LYS A 41 9.66 -2.40 10.36
CA LYS A 41 10.27 -1.20 10.94
C LYS A 41 10.84 -0.34 9.81
N ALA A 42 10.62 0.97 9.90
CA ALA A 42 11.17 1.93 8.97
C ALA A 42 11.97 3.01 9.71
N ARG A 43 12.98 3.56 9.05
CA ARG A 43 13.69 4.76 9.50
C ARG A 43 13.54 5.81 8.42
N ASP A 44 12.84 6.89 8.74
CA ASP A 44 12.55 7.96 7.79
C ASP A 44 11.85 7.47 6.50
N GLY A 45 10.95 6.49 6.65
CA GLY A 45 10.20 5.87 5.55
C GLY A 45 11.03 4.89 4.72
N GLN A 46 12.18 4.45 5.23
CA GLN A 46 13.00 3.41 4.61
C GLN A 46 12.91 2.15 5.46
N PRO A 47 12.26 1.07 4.96
CA PRO A 47 12.30 -0.21 5.62
C PRO A 47 13.64 -0.92 5.39
N ASP A 48 13.84 -2.01 6.12
CA ASP A 48 14.80 -3.03 5.75
C ASP A 48 14.34 -3.73 4.46
N TRP A 49 15.10 -3.57 3.38
CA TRP A 49 14.74 -4.11 2.07
C TRP A 49 14.90 -5.62 1.98
N ASP A 50 15.71 -6.24 2.84
CA ASP A 50 15.88 -7.69 2.87
C ASP A 50 14.62 -8.35 3.47
N GLN A 51 14.00 -7.73 4.47
CA GLN A 51 12.71 -8.17 5.00
C GLN A 51 11.58 -8.02 3.97
N VAL A 52 11.59 -6.93 3.19
CA VAL A 52 10.64 -6.78 2.06
C VAL A 52 10.86 -7.90 1.05
N ALA A 53 12.11 -8.19 0.68
CA ALA A 53 12.44 -9.25 -0.27
C ALA A 53 11.95 -10.61 0.22
N GLN A 54 12.17 -10.94 1.50
CA GLN A 54 11.69 -12.19 2.12
C GLN A 54 10.17 -12.32 2.05
N LEU A 55 9.43 -11.24 2.34
CA LEU A 55 7.97 -11.25 2.23
C LEU A 55 7.50 -11.46 0.78
N LEU A 56 8.13 -10.79 -0.18
CA LEU A 56 7.80 -10.96 -1.60
C LEU A 56 8.16 -12.36 -2.11
N GLU A 57 9.25 -12.94 -1.64
CA GLU A 57 9.67 -14.31 -1.99
C GLU A 57 8.72 -15.34 -1.37
N GLN A 58 8.30 -15.14 -0.13
CA GLN A 58 7.38 -16.04 0.57
C GLN A 58 5.98 -16.04 -0.05
N TRP A 59 5.43 -14.86 -0.33
CA TRP A 59 4.04 -14.70 -0.73
C TRP A 59 3.82 -14.61 -2.25
N GLN A 60 4.88 -14.39 -3.02
CA GLN A 60 4.86 -14.32 -4.48
C GLN A 60 3.72 -13.45 -5.04
N PRO A 61 3.53 -12.20 -4.57
CA PRO A 61 2.44 -11.37 -5.07
C PRO A 61 2.63 -11.04 -6.55
N ASP A 62 1.53 -11.00 -7.28
CA ASP A 62 1.44 -10.58 -8.68
C ASP A 62 1.58 -9.06 -8.81
N ALA A 63 1.08 -8.32 -7.83
CA ALA A 63 1.17 -6.86 -7.77
C ALA A 63 1.27 -6.34 -6.33
N LEU A 64 1.68 -5.08 -6.22
CA LEU A 64 1.80 -4.36 -4.96
C LEU A 64 0.79 -3.20 -4.92
N VAL A 65 0.30 -2.89 -3.73
CA VAL A 65 -0.55 -1.71 -3.49
C VAL A 65 0.07 -0.87 -2.39
N VAL A 66 0.07 0.45 -2.54
CA VAL A 66 0.57 1.38 -1.52
C VAL A 66 -0.55 2.36 -1.18
N GLY A 67 -0.88 2.48 0.11
CA GLY A 67 -1.73 3.56 0.61
C GLY A 67 -1.04 4.91 0.43
N VAL A 68 -1.72 5.83 -0.24
CA VAL A 68 -1.20 7.16 -0.55
C VAL A 68 -2.16 8.19 0.05
N PRO A 69 -1.78 8.82 1.18
CA PRO A 69 -2.64 9.79 1.83
C PRO A 69 -2.74 11.06 0.98
N LEU A 70 -3.96 11.54 0.77
CA LEU A 70 -4.27 12.76 0.03
C LEU A 70 -5.07 13.71 0.92
N LEU A 71 -5.03 15.01 0.59
CA LEU A 71 -5.94 15.97 1.18
C LEU A 71 -7.36 15.76 0.61
N MET A 72 -8.38 16.24 1.33
CA MET A 72 -9.79 16.11 0.90
C MET A 72 -10.09 16.69 -0.49
N ASP A 73 -9.35 17.70 -0.92
CA ASP A 73 -9.45 18.30 -2.25
C ASP A 73 -8.66 17.53 -3.32
N GLY A 74 -8.03 16.41 -2.95
CA GLY A 74 -7.17 15.59 -3.82
C GLY A 74 -5.74 16.12 -3.94
N SER A 75 -5.40 17.24 -3.30
CA SER A 75 -4.05 17.80 -3.36
C SER A 75 -3.04 16.93 -2.61
N GLU A 76 -1.83 16.84 -3.15
CA GLU A 76 -0.73 16.09 -2.53
C GLU A 76 -0.02 16.92 -1.44
N TYR A 77 0.54 16.24 -0.45
CA TYR A 77 1.46 16.83 0.52
C TYR A 77 2.74 15.97 0.68
N GLU A 78 3.66 16.37 1.55
CA GLU A 78 4.99 15.74 1.67
C GLU A 78 4.91 14.22 1.84
N LEU A 79 3.99 13.72 2.66
CA LEU A 79 3.85 12.28 2.89
C LEU A 79 3.30 11.54 1.67
N THR A 80 2.38 12.15 0.92
CA THR A 80 1.90 11.63 -0.37
C THR A 80 3.08 11.34 -1.29
N GLN A 81 3.97 12.33 -1.45
CA GLN A 81 5.14 12.20 -2.31
C GLN A 81 6.09 11.11 -1.81
N ARG A 82 6.23 10.96 -0.49
CA ARG A 82 7.06 9.91 0.11
C ARG A 82 6.47 8.51 -0.08
N ALA A 83 5.16 8.34 0.09
CA ALA A 83 4.46 7.09 -0.18
C ALA A 83 4.58 6.69 -1.67
N ARG A 84 4.41 7.64 -2.59
CA ARG A 84 4.62 7.38 -4.03
C ARG A 84 6.07 7.01 -4.34
N LYS A 85 7.05 7.71 -3.76
CA LYS A 85 8.48 7.35 -3.89
C LYS A 85 8.77 5.96 -3.33
N PHE A 86 8.11 5.55 -2.25
CA PHE A 86 8.20 4.20 -1.72
C PHE A 86 7.66 3.16 -2.72
N GLY A 87 6.49 3.38 -3.32
CA GLY A 87 5.96 2.55 -4.40
C GLY A 87 6.91 2.44 -5.60
N GLN A 88 7.48 3.56 -6.04
CA GLN A 88 8.49 3.58 -7.11
C GLN A 88 9.76 2.79 -6.74
N ARG A 89 10.21 2.85 -5.48
CA ARG A 89 11.36 2.08 -4.99
C ARG A 89 11.06 0.58 -4.95
N LEU A 90 9.84 0.18 -4.55
CA LEU A 90 9.40 -1.22 -4.63
C LEU A 90 9.49 -1.73 -6.07
N HIS A 91 8.94 -0.97 -7.01
CA HIS A 91 9.01 -1.31 -8.43
C HIS A 91 10.46 -1.40 -8.95
N GLY A 92 11.27 -0.38 -8.69
CA GLY A 92 12.66 -0.33 -9.15
C GLY A 92 13.54 -1.45 -8.58
N ARG A 93 13.25 -1.94 -7.36
CA ARG A 93 14.01 -3.01 -6.71
C ARG A 93 13.55 -4.41 -7.12
N PHE A 94 12.24 -4.61 -7.27
CA PHE A 94 11.66 -5.96 -7.38
C PHE A 94 10.95 -6.22 -8.70
N GLY A 95 10.82 -5.22 -9.57
CA GLY A 95 10.19 -5.33 -10.89
C GLY A 95 8.67 -5.59 -10.85
N LYS A 96 8.06 -5.62 -9.67
CA LYS A 96 6.62 -5.88 -9.51
C LYS A 96 5.78 -4.67 -9.94
N PRO A 97 4.59 -4.90 -10.54
CA PRO A 97 3.59 -3.85 -10.70
C PRO A 97 3.26 -3.23 -9.34
N TRP A 98 3.01 -1.94 -9.31
CA TRP A 98 2.47 -1.30 -8.12
C TRP A 98 1.37 -0.31 -8.45
N PHE A 99 0.41 -0.18 -7.54
CA PHE A 99 -0.73 0.71 -7.63
C PHE A 99 -0.84 1.57 -6.38
N ALA A 100 -1.32 2.80 -6.55
CA ALA A 100 -1.63 3.69 -5.44
C ALA A 100 -3.11 3.54 -5.07
N MET A 101 -3.39 3.40 -3.77
CA MET A 101 -4.74 3.52 -3.22
C MET A 101 -4.88 4.88 -2.54
N ASP A 102 -5.86 5.68 -2.96
CA ASP A 102 -6.16 6.99 -2.37
C ASP A 102 -6.73 6.84 -0.95
N GLU A 103 -6.08 7.48 0.02
CA GLU A 103 -6.56 7.60 1.40
C GLU A 103 -6.81 9.09 1.74
N ARG A 104 -8.06 9.53 1.68
CA ARG A 104 -8.38 10.95 1.92
C ARG A 104 -8.39 11.30 3.40
N LEU A 105 -7.52 12.23 3.78
CA LEU A 105 -7.44 12.83 5.11
C LEU A 105 -8.08 14.22 5.12
N SER A 106 -8.80 14.53 6.20
CA SER A 106 -9.32 15.89 6.42
C SER A 106 -8.16 16.89 6.58
N SER A 107 -8.35 18.16 6.21
CA SER A 107 -7.31 19.19 6.37
C SER A 107 -6.89 19.37 7.84
N PHE A 108 -7.81 19.12 8.79
CA PHE A 108 -7.50 19.09 10.21
C PHE A 108 -6.61 17.90 10.57
N ALA A 109 -6.98 16.69 10.12
CA ALA A 109 -6.20 15.49 10.33
C ALA A 109 -4.81 15.60 9.71
N ALA A 110 -4.68 16.13 8.49
CA ALA A 110 -3.38 16.34 7.83
C ALA A 110 -2.48 17.35 8.59
N ARG A 111 -3.06 18.42 9.14
CA ARG A 111 -2.31 19.39 9.97
C ARG A 111 -1.91 18.81 11.32
N GLN A 112 -2.73 17.95 11.91
CA GLN A 112 -2.39 17.22 13.13
C GLN A 112 -1.29 16.18 12.85
N TRP A 113 -1.38 15.49 11.71
CA TRP A 113 -0.40 14.54 11.23
C TRP A 113 0.99 15.14 11.03
N ASN A 114 1.08 16.38 10.54
CA ASN A 114 2.35 17.10 10.42
C ASN A 114 2.92 17.56 11.78
N ARG A 115 2.09 17.67 12.82
CA ARG A 115 2.49 18.20 14.13
C ARG A 115 2.79 17.13 15.17
N GLU A 116 2.19 15.96 15.04
CA GLU A 116 2.39 14.86 15.98
C GLU A 116 3.55 13.95 15.53
N SER A 117 4.69 14.08 16.20
CA SER A 117 5.69 13.01 16.24
C SER A 117 5.16 11.83 17.06
N GLU A 118 4.82 10.74 16.35
CA GLU A 118 4.84 9.32 16.77
C GLU A 118 3.96 8.82 17.93
N GLY A 119 3.48 9.65 18.87
CA GLY A 119 2.86 9.16 20.11
C GLY A 119 1.41 8.68 20.00
N SER A 120 0.58 9.34 19.18
CA SER A 120 -0.88 9.10 19.08
C SER A 120 -1.27 7.95 18.15
N ARG A 121 -0.32 7.47 17.32
CA ARG A 121 -0.53 6.39 16.33
C ARG A 121 -0.69 4.99 16.93
N ARG A 122 -0.47 4.81 18.24
CA ARG A 122 -0.53 3.48 18.87
C ARG A 122 -1.91 2.82 18.88
N LEU A 123 -2.97 3.53 18.48
CA LEU A 123 -4.35 3.05 18.61
C LEU A 123 -5.10 2.83 17.30
N VAL A 124 -4.46 2.97 16.13
CA VAL A 124 -5.09 2.66 14.85
C VAL A 124 -4.39 1.45 14.23
N ASP A 125 -5.10 0.34 14.38
CA ASP A 125 -4.81 -1.07 14.13
C ASP A 125 -3.75 -1.45 13.10
N SER A 126 -3.09 -2.57 13.40
CA SER A 126 -2.36 -3.49 12.51
C SER A 126 -3.16 -3.96 11.26
N LEU A 127 -4.35 -3.40 11.02
CA LEU A 127 -5.28 -3.72 9.94
C LEU A 127 -5.29 -2.68 8.82
N ALA A 128 -4.62 -1.53 8.95
CA ALA A 128 -4.64 -0.46 7.94
C ALA A 128 -4.25 -0.97 6.54
N ALA A 129 -3.15 -1.73 6.43
CA ALA A 129 -2.73 -2.34 5.16
C ALA A 129 -3.77 -3.32 4.59
N SER A 130 -4.51 -4.04 5.45
CA SER A 130 -5.60 -4.92 5.02
C SER A 130 -6.78 -4.14 4.47
N LEU A 131 -7.14 -3.02 5.11
CA LEU A 131 -8.22 -2.14 4.65
C LEU A 131 -7.86 -1.50 3.31
N ILE A 132 -6.64 -0.97 3.16
CA ILE A 132 -6.11 -0.47 1.88
C ILE A 132 -6.32 -1.52 0.79
N LEU A 133 -5.94 -2.77 1.06
CA LEU A 133 -5.99 -3.84 0.08
C LEU A 133 -7.43 -4.24 -0.27
N GLN A 134 -8.30 -4.34 0.72
CA GLN A 134 -9.71 -4.65 0.52
C GLN A 134 -10.41 -3.55 -0.29
N SER A 135 -10.16 -2.28 0.03
CA SER A 135 -10.68 -1.16 -0.75
C SER A 135 -10.15 -1.18 -2.19
N TRP A 136 -8.86 -1.49 -2.39
CA TRP A 136 -8.32 -1.64 -3.74
C TRP A 136 -8.99 -2.77 -4.54
N PHE A 137 -9.23 -3.93 -3.92
CA PHE A 137 -9.97 -5.02 -4.54
C PHE A 137 -11.42 -4.66 -4.89
N HIS A 138 -12.05 -3.80 -4.07
CA HIS A 138 -13.42 -3.35 -4.30
C HIS A 138 -13.50 -2.27 -5.40
N ASP A 139 -12.63 -1.26 -5.33
CA ASP A 139 -12.77 -0.01 -6.07
C ASP A 139 -12.01 0.04 -7.39
N GLN A 140 -10.84 -0.61 -7.47
CA GLN A 140 -9.92 -0.48 -8.60
C GLN A 140 -9.72 -1.79 -9.39
N TRP A 141 -9.67 -2.93 -8.70
CA TRP A 141 -9.45 -4.23 -9.36
C TRP A 141 -10.50 -4.59 -10.43
N PRO A 142 -11.82 -4.36 -10.22
CA PRO A 142 -12.82 -4.71 -11.22
C PRO A 142 -12.66 -3.97 -12.55
N GLN A 143 -12.20 -2.70 -12.52
CA GLN A 143 -11.94 -1.90 -13.70
C GLN A 143 -10.64 -2.35 -14.37
N LEU A 144 -9.56 -2.52 -13.60
CA LEU A 144 -8.29 -3.02 -14.12
C LEU A 144 -8.43 -4.39 -14.80
N LYS A 145 -9.26 -5.29 -14.27
CA LYS A 145 -9.53 -6.58 -14.90
C LYS A 145 -10.26 -6.44 -16.24
N LYS A 146 -11.21 -5.51 -16.35
CA LYS A 146 -11.93 -5.23 -17.61
C LYS A 146 -11.00 -4.64 -18.66
N ASP A 147 -10.18 -3.67 -18.27
CA ASP A 147 -9.26 -2.98 -19.19
C ASP A 147 -8.15 -3.91 -19.72
N ASN A 148 -7.84 -5.01 -19.01
CA ASN A 148 -6.86 -6.02 -19.42
C ASN A 148 -7.52 -7.30 -19.98
N SER A 149 -8.85 -7.35 -20.14
CA SER A 149 -9.51 -8.48 -20.80
C SER A 149 -9.43 -8.31 -22.33
N PRO A 150 -9.11 -9.37 -23.09
CA PRO A 150 -9.03 -9.33 -24.56
C PRO A 150 -10.37 -9.05 -25.25
#